data_AF-A0AAD9IUB4-F1
#
_entry.id   AF-A0AAD9IUB4-F1
#
_cell.length_a   1.000
_cell.length_b   1.000
_cell.length_c   1.000
_cell.angle_alpha   90.00
_cell.angle_beta   90.00
_cell.angle_gamma   90.00
#
_symmetry.space_group_name_H-M   'P 1'
#
loop_
_entity.id
_entity.type
_entity.pdbx_description
1 polymer ?
#
loop_
_entity_poly.entity_id
_entity_poly.type
_entity_poly.pdbx_seq_one_letter_code
_entity_poly.pdbx_strand_id
1 'polypeptide(L)'
;MLTKEHNPIIIYAGRPMNIRGNFIADISGNNATVSNTVYVTFKWKGNLLSYETSILLAYVPEICEVNKVTESISEKTINHYSNLCEEYKDPFEGIGKLKGVQVKLHIDEMIQPVQNRH
;
A
#
# COMPACT_ATOMS: atom_id res chain seq x y z
N MET A 1 -2.14 -31.40 4.39
CA MET A 1 -0.93 -31.82 5.13
C MET A 1 -0.25 -30.52 5.59
N LEU A 2 -0.07 -30.27 6.90
CA LEU A 2 0.53 -29.02 7.39
C LEU A 2 2.05 -29.12 7.31
N THR A 3 2.72 -28.30 6.49
CA THR A 3 4.19 -28.27 6.40
C THR A 3 4.73 -27.15 7.31
N LYS A 4 5.88 -27.40 7.94
CA LYS A 4 6.58 -26.43 8.81
C LYS A 4 7.69 -25.76 8.00
N GLU A 5 7.35 -24.75 7.21
CA GLU A 5 8.37 -23.84 6.70
C GLU A 5 8.67 -22.76 7.75
N HIS A 6 9.96 -22.47 7.91
CA HIS A 6 10.52 -21.75 9.06
C HIS A 6 10.83 -20.27 8.77
N ASN A 7 10.33 -19.73 7.66
CA ASN A 7 10.49 -18.30 7.34
C ASN A 7 9.48 -17.49 8.16
N PRO A 8 9.94 -16.52 8.98
CA PRO A 8 9.04 -15.69 9.77
C PRO A 8 8.19 -14.82 8.84
N ILE A 9 6.86 -14.97 8.93
CA ILE A 9 5.93 -14.07 8.24
C ILE A 9 5.84 -12.79 9.06
N ILE A 10 6.28 -11.69 8.46
CA ILE A 10 6.31 -10.37 9.08
C ILE A 10 5.16 -9.54 8.50
N ILE A 11 4.29 -9.03 9.38
CA ILE A 11 3.26 -8.07 8.99
C ILE A 11 3.88 -6.68 8.83
N TYR A 12 3.27 -5.81 8.02
CA TYR A 12 3.74 -4.44 7.83
C TYR A 12 3.92 -3.72 9.17
N ALA A 13 5.12 -3.16 9.39
CA ALA A 13 5.51 -2.45 10.62
C ALA A 13 5.30 -3.23 11.94
N GLY A 14 5.28 -4.57 11.90
CA GLY A 14 5.00 -5.38 13.09
C GLY A 14 6.00 -6.48 13.39
N ARG A 15 5.69 -7.25 14.44
CA ARG A 15 6.50 -8.39 14.87
C ARG A 15 6.17 -9.64 14.02
N PRO A 16 7.11 -10.59 13.90
CA PRO A 16 6.83 -11.88 13.25
C PRO A 16 5.58 -12.56 13.83
N MET A 17 4.76 -13.13 12.95
CA MET A 17 3.57 -13.88 13.38
C MET A 17 3.96 -15.25 13.92
N ASN A 18 3.27 -15.67 14.99
CA ASN A 18 3.39 -17.02 15.54
C ASN A 18 2.60 -18.01 14.67
N ILE A 19 3.25 -18.56 13.65
CA ILE A 19 2.66 -19.55 12.73
C ILE A 19 2.57 -20.92 13.41
N ARG A 20 1.39 -21.54 13.35
CA ARG A 20 1.12 -22.91 13.82
C ARG A 20 1.25 -23.96 12.71
N GLY A 21 1.01 -23.55 11.47
CA GLY A 21 1.17 -24.36 10.27
C GLY A 21 0.57 -23.64 9.07
N ASN A 22 0.59 -24.31 7.92
CA ASN A 22 0.02 -23.81 6.68
C ASN A 22 -0.78 -24.89 5.95
N PHE A 23 -1.59 -24.47 4.99
CA PHE A 23 -2.25 -25.36 4.03
C PHE A 23 -2.56 -24.58 2.75
N ILE A 24 -2.73 -25.27 1.63
CA ILE A 24 -3.17 -24.65 0.39
C ILE A 24 -4.69 -24.62 0.38
N ALA A 25 -5.28 -23.47 0.01
CA ALA A 25 -6.71 -23.34 -0.17
C ALA A 25 -7.03 -22.36 -1.30
N ASP A 26 -8.21 -22.56 -1.89
CA ASP A 26 -8.79 -21.64 -2.84
C ASP A 26 -9.45 -20.49 -2.07
N ILE A 27 -8.98 -19.28 -2.32
CA ILE A 27 -9.46 -18.04 -1.73
C ILE A 27 -10.29 -17.36 -2.81
N SER A 28 -11.60 -17.25 -2.59
CA SER A 28 -12.52 -16.59 -3.51
C SER A 28 -12.89 -15.19 -3.00
N GLY A 29 -12.80 -14.22 -3.89
CA GLY A 29 -13.38 -12.89 -3.75
C GLY A 29 -14.51 -12.69 -4.75
N ASN A 30 -15.06 -11.47 -4.78
CA ASN A 30 -16.17 -11.15 -5.69
C ASN A 30 -15.75 -11.20 -7.18
N ASN A 31 -14.47 -10.96 -7.46
CA ASN A 31 -13.97 -10.74 -8.81
C ASN A 31 -13.09 -11.90 -9.33
N ALA A 32 -12.49 -12.69 -8.44
CA ALA A 32 -11.54 -13.74 -8.80
C ALA A 32 -11.44 -14.82 -7.71
N THR A 33 -10.87 -15.97 -8.07
CA THR A 33 -10.50 -17.04 -7.14
C THR A 33 -9.04 -17.40 -7.35
N VAL A 34 -8.27 -17.48 -6.27
CA VAL A 34 -6.83 -17.78 -6.29
C VAL A 34 -6.51 -18.91 -5.34
N SER A 35 -5.76 -19.92 -5.80
CA SER A 35 -5.24 -20.98 -4.93
C SER A 35 -3.92 -20.53 -4.33
N ASN A 36 -3.84 -20.42 -3.01
CA ASN A 36 -2.63 -19.95 -2.34
C ASN A 36 -2.45 -20.59 -0.95
N THR A 37 -1.26 -20.45 -0.38
CA THR A 37 -0.92 -20.95 0.95
C THR A 37 -1.53 -20.05 2.03
N VAL A 38 -2.38 -20.64 2.87
CA VAL A 38 -2.99 -20.02 4.04
C VAL A 38 -2.19 -20.42 5.29
N TYR A 39 -1.74 -19.41 6.03
CA TYR A 39 -0.99 -19.61 7.27
C TYR A 39 -1.90 -19.48 8.49
N VAL A 40 -1.91 -20.50 9.34
CA VAL A 40 -2.67 -20.50 10.60
C VAL A 40 -1.81 -19.89 11.70
N THR A 41 -2.32 -18.86 12.36
CA THR A 41 -1.59 -18.16 13.43
C THR A 41 -2.29 -18.31 14.77
N PHE A 42 -1.56 -18.11 15.86
CA PHE A 42 -2.10 -18.18 17.23
C PHE A 42 -2.14 -16.80 17.87
N LYS A 43 -3.27 -16.49 18.56
CA LYS A 43 -3.51 -15.23 19.28
C LYS A 43 -3.63 -13.96 18.41
N TRP A 44 -4.06 -14.11 17.16
CA TRP A 44 -4.43 -12.98 16.29
C TRP A 44 -5.94 -12.90 16.12
N LYS A 45 -6.47 -11.68 15.92
CA LYS A 45 -7.89 -11.46 15.67
C LYS A 45 -8.08 -11.13 14.18
N GLY A 46 -8.89 -11.92 13.49
CA GLY A 46 -9.23 -11.72 12.09
C GLY A 46 -8.32 -12.42 11.10
N ASN A 47 -8.57 -12.16 9.82
CA ASN A 47 -7.83 -12.71 8.68
C ASN A 47 -7.03 -11.58 8.04
N LEU A 48 -5.82 -11.90 7.59
CA LEU A 48 -4.95 -10.97 6.87
C LEU A 48 -4.70 -11.51 5.46
N LEU A 49 -4.91 -10.66 4.46
CA LEU A 49 -4.50 -10.95 3.09
C LEU A 49 -3.13 -10.35 2.84
N SER A 50 -2.27 -11.09 2.14
CA SER A 50 -1.03 -10.52 1.63
C SER A 50 -1.33 -9.48 0.54
N TYR A 51 -0.38 -8.59 0.28
CA TYR A 51 -0.48 -7.64 -0.82
C TYR A 51 -0.68 -8.35 -2.16
N GLU A 52 0.13 -9.39 -2.42
CA GLU A 52 0.06 -10.20 -3.64
C GLU A 52 -1.32 -10.86 -3.80
N THR A 53 -1.85 -11.53 -2.77
CA THR A 53 -3.18 -12.14 -2.82
C THR A 53 -4.27 -11.09 -3.02
N SER A 54 -4.10 -9.89 -2.45
CA SER A 54 -5.07 -8.79 -2.61
C SER A 54 -5.09 -8.24 -4.05
N ILE A 55 -3.94 -8.22 -4.73
CA ILE A 55 -3.87 -7.88 -6.17
C ILE A 55 -4.56 -8.97 -6.99
N LEU A 56 -4.23 -10.24 -6.74
CA LEU A 56 -4.79 -11.36 -7.51
C LEU A 56 -6.31 -11.48 -7.36
N LEU A 57 -6.85 -11.08 -6.20
CA LEU A 57 -8.29 -11.00 -5.95
C LEU A 57 -8.94 -9.71 -6.51
N ALA A 58 -8.17 -8.83 -7.15
CA ALA A 58 -8.58 -7.53 -7.65
C ALA A 58 -9.20 -6.60 -6.58
N TYR A 59 -8.75 -6.72 -5.33
CA TYR A 59 -9.12 -5.78 -4.26
C TYR A 59 -8.20 -4.57 -4.21
N VAL A 60 -6.94 -4.77 -4.57
CA VAL A 60 -5.96 -3.70 -4.70
C VAL A 60 -5.54 -3.66 -6.17
N PRO A 61 -5.61 -2.51 -6.85
CA PRO A 61 -5.07 -2.41 -8.20
C PRO A 61 -3.58 -2.74 -8.15
N GLU A 62 -3.09 -3.50 -9.14
CA GLU A 62 -1.70 -3.95 -9.25
C GLU A 62 -0.67 -2.79 -9.19
N ILE A 63 -1.12 -1.54 -9.34
CA ILE A 63 -0.30 -0.34 -9.44
C ILE A 63 -0.92 0.82 -8.63
N CYS A 64 -0.43 1.04 -7.42
CA CYS A 64 -0.20 2.40 -6.89
C CYS A 64 1.32 2.64 -6.82
N GLU A 65 2.04 2.33 -7.90
CA GLU A 65 3.44 2.73 -8.04
C GLU A 65 3.47 4.19 -8.48
N VAL A 66 3.40 5.11 -7.51
CA VAL A 66 3.43 6.57 -7.75
C VAL A 66 4.71 7.02 -8.50
N ASN A 67 5.71 6.14 -8.65
CA ASN A 67 7.02 6.45 -9.26
C ASN A 67 7.56 5.43 -10.28
N LYS A 68 6.77 4.47 -10.78
CA LYS A 68 7.21 3.70 -11.97
C LYS A 68 6.73 4.39 -13.24
N VAL A 69 7.69 4.85 -14.04
CA VAL A 69 7.46 5.09 -15.47
C VAL A 69 7.35 3.72 -16.12
N THR A 70 6.14 3.18 -16.22
CA THR A 70 5.89 2.02 -17.08
C THR A 70 5.90 2.48 -18.52
N GLU A 71 6.73 1.85 -19.36
CA GLU A 71 6.91 2.18 -20.79
C GLU A 71 5.66 1.89 -21.66
N SER A 72 4.55 1.45 -21.07
CA SER A 72 3.34 1.05 -21.78
C SER A 72 2.07 1.57 -21.10
N ILE A 73 2.00 2.88 -20.86
CA ILE A 73 0.73 3.53 -20.54
C ILE A 73 -0.14 3.51 -21.81
N SER A 74 -1.30 2.84 -21.78
CA SER A 74 -2.23 2.87 -22.91
C SER A 74 -2.71 4.30 -23.17
N GLU A 75 -2.97 4.67 -24.43
CA GLU A 75 -3.46 6.02 -24.78
C GLU A 75 -4.68 6.44 -23.95
N LYS A 76 -5.56 5.49 -23.64
CA LYS A 76 -6.73 5.72 -22.78
C LYS A 76 -6.36 6.15 -21.36
N THR A 77 -5.28 5.58 -20.83
CA THR A 77 -4.76 5.87 -19.50
C THR A 77 -4.01 7.22 -19.49
N ILE A 78 -3.26 7.53 -20.55
CA ILE A 78 -2.64 8.86 -20.75
C ILE A 78 -3.73 9.94 -20.79
N ASN A 79 -4.78 9.73 -21.57
CA ASN A 79 -5.90 10.67 -21.69
C ASN A 79 -6.64 10.85 -20.36
N HIS A 80 -6.81 9.78 -19.58
CA HIS A 80 -7.44 9.87 -18.26
C HIS A 80 -6.62 10.73 -17.30
N TYR A 81 -5.31 10.48 -17.19
CA TYR A 81 -4.44 11.28 -16.32
C TYR A 81 -4.29 12.72 -16.81
N SER A 82 -4.18 12.94 -18.12
CA SER A 82 -4.14 14.28 -18.70
C SER A 82 -5.40 15.07 -18.36
N ASN A 83 -6.58 14.45 -18.49
CA ASN A 83 -7.83 15.09 -18.12
C ASN A 83 -7.92 15.37 -16.62
N LEU A 84 -7.40 14.46 -15.78
CA LEU A 84 -7.36 14.66 -14.33
C LEU A 84 -6.43 15.83 -13.94
N CYS A 85 -5.28 15.95 -14.61
CA CYS A 85 -4.34 17.06 -14.38
C CYS A 85 -4.92 18.42 -14.82
N GLU A 86 -5.73 18.45 -15.88
CA GLU A 86 -6.46 19.66 -16.30
C GLU A 86 -7.65 19.98 -15.38
N GLU A 87 -8.42 18.96 -14.96
CA GLU A 87 -9.57 19.12 -14.06
C GLU A 87 -9.13 19.61 -12.67
N TYR A 88 -8.01 19.08 -12.17
CA TYR A 88 -7.40 19.46 -10.90
C TYR A 88 -6.10 20.18 -11.15
N LYS A 89 -6.10 21.24 -11.97
CA LYS A 89 -4.87 21.98 -12.27
C LYS A 89 -4.40 22.81 -11.07
N ASP A 90 -5.31 23.35 -10.28
CA ASP A 90 -5.05 24.27 -9.15
C ASP A 90 -4.02 23.76 -8.12
N PRO A 91 -4.04 22.48 -7.69
CA PRO A 91 -3.02 21.91 -6.80
C PRO A 91 -1.63 21.80 -7.44
N PHE A 92 -1.54 21.63 -8.76
CA PHE A 92 -0.27 21.44 -9.48
C PHE A 92 0.36 22.75 -9.96
N GLU A 93 -0.41 23.85 -10.05
CA GLU A 93 0.14 25.18 -10.32
C GLU A 93 0.89 25.80 -9.12
N GLY A 94 0.85 25.16 -7.94
CA GLY A 94 1.44 25.67 -6.71
C GLY A 94 2.95 25.42 -6.54
N ILE A 95 3.51 24.39 -7.20
CA ILE A 95 4.93 24.06 -7.11
C ILE A 95 5.74 25.08 -7.93
N GLY A 96 6.11 26.18 -7.27
CA GLY A 96 6.97 27.23 -7.85
C GLY A 96 6.51 28.66 -7.58
N LYS A 97 5.23 28.88 -7.21
CA LYS A 97 4.71 30.23 -6.87
C LYS A 97 5.22 30.77 -5.53
N LEU A 98 5.90 29.93 -4.72
CA LEU A 98 6.48 30.28 -3.42
C LEU A 98 8.01 30.49 -3.46
N LYS A 99 8.60 30.85 -4.60
CA LYS A 99 10.01 31.29 -4.62
C LYS A 99 10.15 32.57 -3.81
N GLY A 100 10.90 32.52 -2.70
CA GLY A 100 11.17 33.67 -1.85
C GLY A 100 10.12 33.96 -0.76
N VAL A 101 9.12 33.09 -0.58
CA VAL A 101 8.16 33.22 0.52
C VAL A 101 8.70 32.48 1.75
N GLN A 102 9.09 33.24 2.78
CA GLN A 102 9.33 32.69 4.10
C GLN A 102 8.01 32.59 4.86
N VAL A 103 7.56 31.37 5.13
CA VAL A 103 6.42 31.14 6.02
C VAL A 103 6.93 31.13 7.46
N LYS A 104 6.49 32.09 8.26
CA LYS A 104 6.73 32.08 9.71
C LYS A 104 5.66 31.21 10.36
N LEU A 105 5.99 29.93 10.55
CA LEU A 105 5.17 29.03 11.36
C LEU A 105 5.27 29.50 12.82
N HIS A 106 4.16 29.94 13.40
CA HIS A 106 4.09 30.19 14.84
C HIS A 106 4.03 28.84 15.55
N ILE A 107 5.21 28.24 15.73
CA ILE A 107 5.39 27.07 16.57
C ILE A 107 5.38 27.59 18.00
N ASP A 108 4.47 27.07 18.82
CA ASP A 108 4.48 27.30 20.25
C ASP A 108 5.83 26.83 20.82
N GLU A 109 6.61 27.76 21.37
CA GLU A 109 7.95 27.50 21.91
C GLU A 109 7.93 26.51 23.09
N MET A 110 6.77 26.28 23.69
CA MET A 110 6.58 25.32 24.78
C MET A 110 6.41 23.88 24.27
N ILE A 111 6.20 23.67 22.96
CA ILE A 111 6.02 22.34 22.39
C ILE A 111 7.39 21.78 21.97
N GLN A 112 7.82 20.72 22.65
CA GLN A 112 9.04 20.00 22.27
C GLN A 112 8.87 19.33 20.91
N PRO A 113 9.85 19.42 19.98
CA PRO A 113 9.81 18.70 18.72
C PRO A 113 9.71 17.20 18.96
N VAL A 114 8.65 16.57 18.47
CA VAL A 114 8.52 15.11 18.52
C VAL A 114 9.08 14.55 17.23
N GLN A 115 10.16 13.78 17.33
CA GLN A 115 10.69 13.04 16.20
C GLN A 115 9.67 11.97 15.77
N ASN A 116 9.22 12.00 14.52
CA ASN A 116 8.43 10.90 13.97
C ASN A 116 9.25 9.61 14.04
N ARG A 117 8.65 8.55 14.58
CA ARG A 117 9.29 7.23 14.61
C ARG A 117 9.47 6.73 13.19
N HIS A 118 10.71 6.39 12.86
CA HIS A 118 11.13 5.91 11.54
C HIS A 118 10.79 4.43 11.32
#